data_AF-A0A2E6HEJ5-F1
#
_entry.id   AF-A0A2E6HEJ5-F1
#
_cell.length_a   1.000
_cell.length_b   1.000
_cell.length_c   1.000
_cell.angle_alpha   90.00
_cell.angle_beta   90.00
_cell.angle_gamma   90.00
#
_symmetry.space_group_name_H-M   'P 1'
#
loop_
_entity.id
_entity.type
_entity.pdbx_description
1 polymer ?
#
loop_
_entity_poly.entity_id
_entity_poly.type
_entity_poly.pdbx_seq_one_letter_code
_entity_poly.pdbx_strand_id
1 'polypeptide(L)' 'MRRIKLFKGLESEVEHLEKQVNDWADSEGVKILQISSCIAAQSYNPSAKSGSSLQSNISASSDVLITVLYEKA' A
#
# COMPACT_ATOMS: atom_id res chain seq x y z
N MET A 1 -23.57 7.02 5.63
CA MET A 1 -23.58 5.89 4.67
C MET A 1 -22.23 5.19 4.65
N ARG A 2 -22.19 3.86 4.47
CA ARG A 2 -20.92 3.09 4.34
C ARG A 2 -20.38 3.19 2.92
N ARG A 3 -19.07 3.45 2.81
CA ARG A 3 -18.36 3.67 1.54
C ARG A 3 -17.00 2.99 1.57
N ILE A 4 -16.44 2.78 0.40
CA ILE A 4 -15.11 2.18 0.21
C ILE A 4 -14.24 3.17 -0.55
N LYS A 5 -12.98 3.29 -0.16
CA LYS A 5 -11.95 4.00 -0.92
C LYS A 5 -10.74 3.11 -1.12
N LEU A 6 -10.11 3.24 -2.28
CA LEU A 6 -8.90 2.51 -2.64
C LEU A 6 -7.73 3.48 -2.72
N PHE A 7 -6.57 3.04 -2.25
CA PHE A 7 -5.29 3.73 -2.41
C PHE A 7 -4.29 2.76 -3.04
N LYS A 8 -3.48 3.26 -3.98
CA LYS A 8 -2.39 2.51 -4.61
C LYS A 8 -1.09 3.25 -4.37
N GLY A 9 -0.04 2.53 -4.00
CA GLY A 9 1.31 3.05 -3.87
C GLY A 9 2.36 1.97 -4.10
N LEU A 10 3.61 2.28 -3.77
CA LEU A 10 4.72 1.33 -3.82
C LEU A 10 5.12 0.87 -2.42
N GLU A 11 5.63 -0.36 -2.32
CA GLU A 11 6.15 -0.95 -1.07
C GLU A 11 7.29 -0.12 -0.47
N SER A 12 8.09 0.54 -1.32
CA SER A 12 9.16 1.44 -0.87
C SER A 12 8.67 2.79 -0.35
N GLU A 13 7.39 3.11 -0.51
CA GLU A 13 6.79 4.42 -0.20
C GLU A 13 5.67 4.32 0.86
N VAL A 14 5.72 3.29 1.72
CA VAL A 14 4.66 3.01 2.69
C VAL A 14 4.38 4.18 3.63
N GLU A 15 5.41 4.91 4.08
CA GLU A 15 5.23 6.10 4.93
C GLU A 15 4.44 7.21 4.22
N HIS A 16 4.69 7.41 2.91
CA HIS A 16 3.94 8.36 2.11
C HIS A 16 2.48 7.92 1.95
N LEU A 17 2.26 6.63 1.71
CA LEU A 17 0.93 6.05 1.56
C LEU A 17 0.12 6.14 2.86
N GLU A 18 0.75 5.90 4.02
CA GLU A 18 0.14 6.08 5.33
C GLU A 18 -0.30 7.53 5.54
N LYS A 19 0.61 8.49 5.29
CA LYS A 19 0.29 9.91 5.40
C LYS A 19 -0.88 10.29 4.49
N GLN A 20 -0.90 9.79 3.25
CA GLN A 20 -1.98 10.05 2.31
C GLN A 20 -3.35 9.55 2.79
N VAL A 21 -3.41 8.36 3.40
CA VAL A 21 -4.65 7.82 3.97
C VAL A 21 -5.13 8.66 5.14
N ASN A 22 -4.22 9.05 6.05
CA ASN A 22 -4.55 9.86 7.23
C ASN A 22 -5.01 11.27 6.84
N ASP A 23 -4.25 11.97 5.99
CA ASP A 23 -4.60 13.31 5.50
C ASP A 23 -5.97 13.30 4.81
N TRP A 24 -6.26 12.25 4.02
CA TRP A 24 -7.56 12.08 3.40
C TRP A 24 -8.68 11.90 4.44
N ALA A 25 -8.47 11.02 5.42
CA ALA A 25 -9.49 10.72 6.44
C ALA A 25 -9.86 11.97 7.25
N ASP A 26 -8.84 12.75 7.62
CA ASP A 26 -8.98 14.02 8.33
C ASP A 26 -9.68 15.06 7.46
N SER A 27 -9.28 15.21 6.20
CA SER A 27 -9.87 16.20 5.27
C SER A 27 -11.36 15.95 4.99
N GLU A 28 -11.77 14.69 4.94
CA GLU A 28 -13.16 14.31 4.64
C GLU A 28 -14.02 14.16 5.90
N GLY A 29 -13.42 14.23 7.10
CA GLY A 29 -14.10 14.02 8.38
C GLY A 29 -14.77 12.65 8.46
N VAL A 30 -14.15 11.61 7.90
CA VAL A 30 -14.74 10.28 7.81
C VAL A 30 -14.35 9.41 8.99
N LYS A 31 -15.26 8.51 9.39
CA LYS A 31 -14.97 7.48 10.38
C LYS A 31 -14.49 6.22 9.68
N ILE A 32 -13.21 5.89 9.80
CA ILE A 32 -12.67 4.62 9.30
C ILE A 32 -13.23 3.46 10.14
N LEU A 33 -13.74 2.43 9.47
CA LEU A 33 -14.25 1.21 10.10
C LEU A 33 -13.26 0.05 9.99
N GLN A 34 -12.62 -0.09 8.83
CA GLN A 34 -11.67 -1.17 8.56
C GLN A 34 -10.69 -0.74 7.48
N ILE A 35 -9.44 -1.17 7.61
CA ILE A 35 -8.41 -1.07 6.57
C ILE A 35 -7.93 -2.48 6.25
N SER A 36 -7.81 -2.80 4.97
CA SER A 36 -7.13 -4.00 4.48
C SER A 36 -6.13 -3.63 3.40
N SER A 37 -5.00 -4.34 3.33
CA SER A 37 -3.98 -4.12 2.33
C SER A 37 -3.54 -5.42 1.67
N CYS A 38 -3.06 -5.31 0.43
CA CYS A 38 -2.42 -6.39 -0.30
C CYS A 38 -1.18 -5.83 -1.00
N ILE A 39 -0.07 -6.55 -0.91
CA ILE A 39 1.17 -6.24 -1.63
C ILE A 39 1.25 -7.22 -2.80
N ALA A 40 1.42 -6.69 -4.01
CA ALA A 40 1.61 -7.50 -5.19
C ALA A 40 2.86 -8.40 -5.02
N ALA A 41 2.83 -9.60 -5.61
CA ALA A 41 4.01 -10.45 -5.60
C ALA A 41 5.18 -9.72 -6.29
N GLN A 42 6.34 -9.66 -5.63
CA GLN A 42 7.55 -9.11 -6.22
C GLN A 42 7.88 -9.87 -7.51
N SER A 43 8.06 -9.14 -8.61
CA SER A 43 8.46 -9.75 -9.87
C SER A 43 9.86 -10.37 -9.72
N TYR A 44 9.96 -11.66 -10.07
CA TYR A 44 11.21 -12.40 -10.08
C TYR A 44 12.27 -11.67 -10.91
N ASN A 45 13.44 -11.39 -10.32
CA ASN A 45 14.60 -10.92 -11.06
C ASN A 45 15.36 -12.13 -11.64
N PRO A 46 15.31 -12.37 -12.96
CA PRO A 46 16.01 -13.50 -13.58
C PRO A 46 17.55 -13.37 -13.54
N SER A 47 18.07 -12.20 -13.19
CA SER A 47 19.51 -11.96 -13.01
C SER A 47 19.97 -12.10 -11.54
N ALA A 48 19.08 -12.47 -10.62
CA ALA A 48 19.39 -12.74 -9.22
C ALA A 48 20.43 -13.87 -9.11
N LYS A 49 21.60 -13.57 -8.56
CA LYS A 49 22.65 -14.58 -8.32
C LYS A 49 22.33 -15.35 -7.04
N SER A 50 22.38 -16.70 -7.11
CA SER A 50 22.29 -17.55 -5.93
C SER A 50 23.33 -17.14 -4.89
N GLY A 51 22.91 -16.93 -3.64
CA GLY A 51 23.77 -16.50 -2.54
C GLY A 51 23.91 -14.98 -2.37
N SER A 52 23.28 -14.17 -3.23
CA SER A 52 23.25 -12.71 -3.09
C SER A 52 22.20 -12.27 -2.06
N SER A 53 22.43 -11.17 -1.34
CA SER A 53 21.52 -10.70 -0.28
C SER A 53 20.12 -10.38 -0.83
N LEU A 54 19.08 -10.50 -0.01
CA LEU A 54 17.69 -10.18 -0.38
C LEU A 54 17.56 -8.80 -1.06
N GLN A 55 18.35 -7.81 -0.64
CA GLN A 55 18.36 -6.47 -1.23
C GLN A 55 18.88 -6.42 -2.67
N SER A 56 19.76 -7.34 -3.07
CA SER A 56 20.36 -7.34 -4.42
C SER A 56 19.56 -8.11 -5.47
N ASN A 57 18.54 -8.86 -5.04
CA ASN A 57 17.70 -9.69 -5.91
C ASN A 57 16.32 -9.05 -6.21
N ILE A 58 16.00 -7.91 -5.61
CA ILE A 58 14.72 -7.20 -5.80
C ILE A 58 14.98 -6.01 -6.71
N SER A 59 14.56 -6.10 -7.98
CA SER A 59 14.81 -5.04 -8.98
C SER A 59 13.73 -3.96 -9.04
N ALA A 60 12.56 -4.20 -8.46
CA ALA A 60 11.44 -3.25 -8.48
C ALA A 60 10.58 -3.42 -7.23
N SER A 61 10.17 -2.29 -6.63
CA SER A 61 9.21 -2.25 -5.53
C SER A 61 7.86 -2.80 -5.97
N SER A 62 7.20 -3.55 -5.09
CA SER A 62 5.86 -4.07 -5.35
C SER A 62 4.82 -2.95 -5.29
N ASP A 63 3.74 -3.10 -6.06
CA ASP A 63 2.54 -2.31 -5.86
C ASP A 63 1.85 -2.71 -4.54
N VAL A 64 1.37 -1.71 -3.79
CA VAL A 64 0.55 -1.88 -2.58
C VAL A 64 -0.84 -1.33 -2.87
N LEU A 65 -1.88 -2.12 -2.61
CA LEU A 65 -3.28 -1.70 -2.66
C LEU A 65 -3.84 -1.68 -1.24
N ILE A 66 -4.38 -0.53 -0.82
CA ILE A 66 -5.10 -0.37 0.44
C ILE A 66 -6.57 -0.12 0.16
N THR A 67 -7.43 -0.87 0.85
CA THR A 67 -8.88 -0.70 0.84
C THR A 67 -9.32 -0.20 2.19
N VAL A 68 -10.02 0.94 2.20
CA VAL A 68 -10.55 1.57 3.41
C VAL A 68 -12.07 1.51 3.37
N LEU A 69 -12.68 0.81 4.32
CA LEU A 69 -14.11 0.87 4.60
C LEU A 69 -14.36 1.99 5.60
N TYR A 70 -15.23 2.93 5.27
CA TYR A 70 -15.50 4.09 6.10
C TYR A 70 -16.98 4.50 6.11
N GLU A 71 -17.35 5.30 7.10
CA GLU A 71 -18.63 5.98 7.18
C GLU A 71 -18.45 7.48 6.95
N LYS A 72 -19.30 8.03 6.08
CA LYS A 72 -19.46 9.47 5.88
C LYS A 72 -20.89 9.86 6.21
N ALA A 73 -21.06 10.91 7.00
CA ALA A 73 -22.36 11.51 7.32
C ALA A 73 -23.04 11.99 6.02
#